data_AF-A0A497URJ3-F1
#
_entry.id   AF-A0A497URJ3-F1
#
_cell.length_a   1.000
_cell.length_b   1.000
_cell.length_c   1.000
_cell.angle_alpha   90.00
_cell.angle_beta   90.00
_cell.angle_gamma   90.00
#
_symmetry.space_group_name_H-M   'P 1'
#
loop_
_entity.id
_entity.type
_entity.pdbx_description
1 polymer ?
#
loop_
_entity_poly.entity_id
_entity_poly.type
_entity_poly.pdbx_seq_one_letter_code
_entity_poly.pdbx_strand_id
1 'polypeptide(L)'
;MTLPSTLERIKANAFGNQFITGTLKIPGSCKIIEASAFSGSNSRVSELILENGIEAIDNYAFQLAGATTITDLYIPKSVKSVGQGAFNIPSLKKVSVKQGLDISNAGIPVTATILYYADI
;
A
#
# COMPACT_ATOMS: atom_id res chain seq x y z
N MET A 1 2.86 13.32 -3.25
CA MET A 1 1.72 13.80 -2.43
C MET A 1 2.08 13.67 -0.96
N THR A 2 1.86 14.71 -0.17
CA THR A 2 2.11 14.71 1.28
C THR A 2 0.77 14.86 2.01
N LEU A 3 0.48 13.94 2.93
CA LEU A 3 -0.73 13.97 3.76
C LEU A 3 -0.42 14.56 5.15
N PRO A 4 -1.41 15.16 5.84
CA PRO A 4 -1.22 15.69 7.19
C PRO A 4 -0.79 14.60 8.18
N SER A 5 0.16 14.90 9.07
CA SER A 5 0.63 13.98 10.12
C SER A 5 -0.39 13.71 11.22
N THR A 6 -1.55 14.37 11.19
CA THR A 6 -2.70 14.14 12.08
C THR A 6 -3.80 13.33 11.40
N LEU A 7 -3.61 12.93 10.14
CA LEU A 7 -4.62 12.16 9.40
C LEU A 7 -4.74 10.76 10.01
N GLU A 8 -5.93 10.43 10.54
CA GLU A 8 -6.18 9.15 11.21
C GLU A 8 -6.79 8.09 10.28
N ARG A 9 -7.50 8.52 9.23
CA ARG A 9 -8.22 7.64 8.32
C ARG A 9 -8.30 8.24 6.93
N ILE A 10 -8.11 7.41 5.91
CA ILE A 10 -8.38 7.74 4.51
C ILE A 10 -9.62 6.97 4.10
N LYS A 11 -10.69 7.69 3.75
CA LYS A 11 -11.98 7.10 3.40
C LYS A 11 -11.97 6.40 2.04
N ALA A 12 -12.94 5.54 1.84
CA ALA A 12 -13.10 4.79 0.61
C ALA A 12 -13.15 5.74 -0.59
N ASN A 13 -12.39 5.43 -1.64
CA ASN A 13 -12.26 6.23 -2.87
C ASN A 13 -11.80 7.69 -2.69
N ALA A 14 -11.29 8.11 -1.53
CA ALA A 14 -10.95 9.52 -1.26
C ALA A 14 -10.01 10.14 -2.32
N PHE A 15 -9.09 9.34 -2.85
CA PHE A 15 -8.18 9.71 -3.94
C PHE A 15 -8.28 8.71 -5.12
N GLY A 16 -9.43 8.05 -5.26
CA GLY A 16 -9.70 7.16 -6.38
C GLY A 16 -9.69 7.89 -7.71
N ASN A 17 -9.12 7.24 -8.74
CA ASN A 17 -8.97 7.75 -10.11
C ASN A 17 -8.23 9.08 -10.24
N GLN A 18 -7.45 9.49 -9.23
CA GLN A 18 -6.62 10.68 -9.29
C GLN A 18 -5.31 10.42 -10.07
N PHE A 19 -4.75 11.48 -10.67
CA PHE A 19 -3.44 11.46 -11.32
C PHE A 19 -2.33 11.74 -10.30
N ILE A 20 -2.10 10.79 -9.39
CA ILE A 20 -1.06 10.93 -8.35
C ILE A 20 0.29 10.61 -8.97
N THR A 21 1.27 11.49 -8.77
CA THR A 21 2.63 11.35 -9.28
C THR A 21 3.68 11.50 -8.17
N GLY A 22 4.88 11.00 -8.42
CA GLY A 22 6.00 11.06 -7.48
C GLY A 22 5.81 10.16 -6.26
N THR A 23 6.37 10.55 -5.11
CA THR A 23 6.25 9.80 -3.86
C THR A 23 4.86 9.97 -3.24
N LEU A 24 4.19 8.85 -2.96
CA LEU A 24 3.00 8.77 -2.14
C LEU A 24 3.39 8.28 -0.74
N LYS A 25 3.29 9.17 0.25
CA LYS A 25 3.65 8.87 1.64
C LYS A 25 2.39 8.85 2.51
N ILE A 26 2.16 7.72 3.16
CA ILE A 26 1.09 7.55 4.14
C ILE A 26 1.66 7.70 5.55
N PRO A 27 1.21 8.69 6.34
CA PRO A 27 1.75 8.95 7.65
C PRO A 27 1.34 7.85 8.65
N GLY A 28 2.18 7.61 9.64
CA GLY A 28 1.96 6.58 10.67
C GLY A 28 0.74 6.85 11.57
N SER A 29 0.27 8.10 11.59
CA SER A 29 -0.99 8.48 12.24
C SER A 29 -2.22 7.85 11.56
N CYS A 30 -2.13 7.52 10.27
CA CYS A 30 -3.24 7.00 9.49
C CYS A 30 -3.46 5.52 9.79
N LYS A 31 -4.38 5.25 10.71
CA LYS A 31 -4.69 3.89 11.19
C LYS A 31 -5.35 3.02 10.13
N ILE A 32 -6.25 3.60 9.33
CA ILE A 32 -7.11 2.85 8.42
C ILE A 32 -7.11 3.50 7.04
N ILE A 33 -6.85 2.69 6.02
CA ILE A 33 -6.91 3.06 4.61
C ILE A 33 -8.02 2.23 3.98
N GLU A 34 -9.16 2.85 3.76
CA GLU A 34 -10.37 2.16 3.31
C GLU A 34 -10.31 1.78 1.82
N ALA A 35 -11.30 0.99 1.40
CA ALA A 35 -11.35 0.38 0.08
C ALA A 35 -11.17 1.39 -1.05
N SER A 36 -10.30 1.05 -2.00
CA SER A 36 -10.02 1.85 -3.20
C SER A 36 -9.54 3.29 -2.93
N ALA A 37 -9.06 3.61 -1.72
CA ALA A 37 -8.62 4.96 -1.33
C ALA A 37 -7.70 5.64 -2.35
N PHE A 38 -6.77 4.89 -2.95
CA PHE A 38 -5.85 5.35 -4.00
C PHE A 38 -5.94 4.50 -5.28
N SER A 39 -7.06 3.81 -5.51
CA SER A 39 -7.22 2.99 -6.71
C SER A 39 -7.21 3.86 -7.97
N GLY A 40 -6.39 3.53 -8.96
CA GLY A 40 -6.35 4.27 -10.22
C GLY A 40 -5.31 3.77 -11.22
N SER A 41 -5.72 3.68 -12.49
CA SER A 41 -4.85 3.31 -13.63
C SER A 41 -4.00 4.47 -14.16
N ASN A 42 -4.40 5.71 -13.88
CA ASN A 42 -3.72 6.91 -14.36
C ASN A 42 -2.63 7.40 -13.41
N SER A 43 -2.56 6.89 -12.18
CA SER A 43 -1.49 7.22 -11.25
C SER A 43 -0.12 6.80 -11.81
N ARG A 44 0.90 7.63 -11.56
CA ARG A 44 2.31 7.44 -11.92
C ARG A 44 3.18 7.60 -10.67
N VAL A 45 2.73 6.99 -9.58
CA VAL A 45 3.47 6.98 -8.30
C VAL A 45 4.81 6.30 -8.53
N SER A 46 5.89 6.96 -8.12
CA SER A 46 7.25 6.44 -8.26
C SER A 46 7.74 5.70 -7.04
N GLU A 47 7.11 5.97 -5.89
CA GLU A 47 7.48 5.41 -4.60
C GLU A 47 6.25 5.41 -3.68
N LEU A 48 5.99 4.30 -3.00
CA LEU A 48 4.96 4.18 -1.98
C LEU A 48 5.61 3.97 -0.62
N ILE A 49 5.48 4.95 0.26
CA ILE A 49 6.01 4.90 1.62
C ILE A 49 4.84 4.71 2.59
N LEU A 50 4.86 3.60 3.32
CA LEU A 50 3.94 3.31 4.41
C LEU A 50 4.70 3.44 5.73
N GLU A 51 4.32 4.38 6.59
CA GLU A 51 4.96 4.53 7.90
C GLU A 51 4.38 3.55 8.93
N ASN A 52 5.17 3.24 9.96
CA ASN A 52 4.69 2.46 11.10
C ASN A 52 3.54 3.20 11.80
N GLY A 53 2.47 2.45 12.12
CA GLY A 53 1.28 2.94 12.80
C GLY A 53 -0.02 2.66 12.04
N ILE A 54 0.08 2.39 10.73
CA ILE A 54 -1.02 1.88 9.89
C ILE A 54 -1.42 0.48 10.36
N GLU A 55 -2.72 0.24 10.55
CA GLU A 55 -3.25 -1.01 11.11
C GLU A 55 -4.03 -1.82 10.08
N ALA A 56 -4.85 -1.17 9.25
CA ALA A 56 -5.69 -1.84 8.25
C ALA A 56 -5.56 -1.17 6.87
N ILE A 57 -5.38 -2.00 5.84
CA ILE A 57 -5.34 -1.61 4.44
C ILE A 57 -6.38 -2.44 3.71
N ASP A 58 -7.50 -1.83 3.34
CA ASP A 58 -8.65 -2.53 2.79
C ASP A 58 -8.51 -2.84 1.29
N ASN A 59 -9.53 -3.51 0.76
CA ASN A 59 -9.56 -4.00 -0.61
C ASN A 59 -9.20 -2.91 -1.62
N TYR A 60 -8.27 -3.22 -2.52
CA TYR A 60 -7.84 -2.34 -3.61
C TYR A 60 -7.32 -0.96 -3.19
N ALA A 61 -6.99 -0.75 -1.91
CA ALA A 61 -6.56 0.56 -1.38
C ALA A 61 -5.43 1.20 -2.21
N PHE A 62 -4.45 0.40 -2.66
CA PHE A 62 -3.37 0.80 -3.58
C PHE A 62 -3.37 -0.05 -4.86
N GLN A 63 -4.52 -0.18 -5.51
CA GLN A 63 -4.58 -0.70 -6.88
C GLN A 63 -4.00 0.35 -7.85
N LEU A 64 -2.70 0.30 -8.07
CA LEU A 64 -1.93 1.28 -8.84
C LEU A 64 -1.39 0.65 -10.14
N ALA A 65 -2.30 0.26 -11.05
CA ALA A 65 -1.92 -0.37 -12.32
C ALA A 65 -1.01 0.51 -13.21
N GLY A 66 -1.09 1.83 -13.05
CA GLY A 66 -0.25 2.79 -13.78
C GLY A 66 1.09 3.09 -13.13
N ALA A 67 1.34 2.64 -11.90
CA ALA A 67 2.62 2.79 -11.24
C ALA A 67 3.59 1.72 -11.79
N THR A 68 4.48 2.13 -12.68
CA THR A 68 5.37 1.21 -13.41
C THR A 68 6.78 1.15 -12.83
N THR A 69 7.11 2.02 -11.89
CA THR A 69 8.47 2.16 -11.33
C THR A 69 8.60 1.69 -9.88
N ILE A 70 7.50 1.36 -9.20
CA ILE A 70 7.55 0.82 -7.84
C ILE A 70 7.96 -0.65 -7.89
N THR A 71 9.22 -0.94 -7.59
CA THR A 71 9.75 -2.31 -7.59
C THR A 71 9.77 -2.96 -6.22
N ASP A 72 9.85 -2.15 -5.17
CA ASP A 72 10.03 -2.60 -3.80
C ASP A 72 8.94 -2.00 -2.92
N LEU A 73 8.33 -2.83 -2.07
CA LEU A 73 7.35 -2.41 -1.08
C LEU A 73 7.73 -2.94 0.29
N TYR A 74 7.73 -2.05 1.28
CA TYR A 74 7.80 -2.41 2.69
C TYR A 74 6.41 -2.25 3.31
N ILE A 75 5.81 -3.35 3.75
CA ILE A 75 4.58 -3.33 4.54
C ILE A 75 5.00 -3.24 6.01
N PRO A 76 4.60 -2.19 6.77
CA PRO A 76 5.06 -1.98 8.14
C PRO A 76 4.58 -3.06 9.13
N LYS A 77 5.36 -3.26 10.21
CA LYS A 77 5.07 -4.21 11.30
C LYS A 77 3.71 -4.00 11.96
N SER A 78 3.22 -2.75 11.94
CA SER A 78 1.94 -2.37 12.55
C SER A 78 0.72 -2.87 11.78
N VAL A 79 0.87 -3.25 10.51
CA VAL A 79 -0.24 -3.70 9.66
C VAL A 79 -0.73 -5.06 10.17
N LYS A 80 -2.02 -5.10 10.52
CA LYS A 80 -2.72 -6.27 11.05
C LYS A 80 -3.54 -6.98 9.98
N SER A 81 -4.02 -6.26 8.98
CA SER A 81 -4.86 -6.80 7.91
C SER A 81 -4.60 -6.13 6.56
N VAL A 82 -4.59 -6.94 5.51
CA VAL A 82 -4.46 -6.53 4.12
C VAL A 82 -5.61 -7.12 3.32
N GLY A 83 -6.38 -6.26 2.66
CA GLY A 83 -7.53 -6.64 1.87
C GLY A 83 -7.16 -7.22 0.49
N GLN A 84 -8.19 -7.72 -0.19
CA GLN A 84 -8.08 -8.26 -1.54
C GLN A 84 -7.57 -7.19 -2.52
N GLY A 85 -6.52 -7.51 -3.27
CA GLY A 85 -5.94 -6.64 -4.30
C GLY A 85 -5.38 -5.32 -3.77
N ALA A 86 -5.20 -5.18 -2.45
CA ALA A 86 -4.76 -3.94 -1.82
C ALA A 86 -3.46 -3.38 -2.41
N PHE A 87 -2.56 -4.26 -2.87
CA PHE A 87 -1.28 -3.92 -3.50
C PHE A 87 -1.19 -4.48 -4.92
N ASN A 88 -2.28 -4.39 -5.69
CA ASN A 88 -2.25 -4.71 -7.13
C ASN A 88 -1.44 -3.64 -7.89
N ILE A 89 -0.13 -3.81 -7.85
CA ILE A 89 0.91 -2.95 -8.42
C ILE A 89 1.79 -3.85 -9.30
N PRO A 90 1.58 -3.89 -10.63
CA PRO A 90 2.20 -4.87 -11.50
C PRO A 90 3.74 -4.83 -11.55
N SER A 91 4.35 -3.70 -11.22
CA SER A 91 5.81 -3.52 -11.25
C SER A 91 6.54 -4.07 -10.02
N LEU A 92 5.82 -4.52 -8.98
CA LEU A 92 6.45 -5.03 -7.76
C LEU A 92 7.28 -6.28 -8.05
N LYS A 93 8.53 -6.24 -7.58
CA LYS A 93 9.52 -7.33 -7.66
C LYS A 93 9.89 -7.87 -6.30
N LYS A 94 9.74 -7.05 -5.25
CA LYS A 94 10.08 -7.43 -3.88
C LYS A 94 9.09 -6.81 -2.89
N VAL A 95 8.62 -7.63 -1.97
CA VAL A 95 7.76 -7.18 -0.87
C VAL A 95 8.33 -7.69 0.45
N SER A 96 8.62 -6.77 1.36
CA SER A 96 9.05 -7.08 2.73
C SER A 96 7.86 -6.96 3.68
N VAL A 97 7.57 -8.01 4.44
CA VAL A 97 6.37 -8.11 5.27
C VAL A 97 6.66 -8.85 6.59
N LYS A 98 5.81 -8.61 7.59
CA LYS A 98 5.87 -9.33 8.88
C LYS A 98 5.53 -10.80 8.67
N GLN A 99 6.26 -11.69 9.33
CA GLN A 99 5.90 -13.10 9.39
C GLN A 99 4.47 -13.29 9.96
N GLY A 100 3.65 -14.08 9.26
CA GLY A 100 2.29 -14.39 9.68
C GLY A 100 1.21 -13.39 9.25
N LEU A 101 1.57 -12.25 8.63
CA LEU A 101 0.56 -11.39 8.00
C LEU A 101 0.04 -12.05 6.72
N ASP A 102 -1.28 -12.24 6.63
CA ASP A 102 -1.91 -12.78 5.42
C ASP A 102 -1.86 -11.75 4.28
N ILE A 103 -1.17 -12.13 3.21
CA ILE A 103 -1.07 -11.38 1.96
C ILE A 103 -1.48 -12.22 0.74
N SER A 104 -2.07 -13.39 0.95
CA SER A 104 -2.42 -14.36 -0.10
C SER A 104 -3.29 -13.74 -1.19
N ASN A 105 -4.19 -12.82 -0.81
CA ASN A 105 -5.10 -12.13 -1.72
C ASN A 105 -4.69 -10.66 -1.97
N ALA A 106 -3.52 -10.21 -1.53
CA ALA A 106 -3.13 -8.79 -1.58
C ALA A 106 -2.92 -8.25 -3.02
N GLY A 107 -2.96 -9.11 -4.04
CA GLY A 107 -2.73 -8.72 -5.44
C GLY A 107 -1.26 -8.46 -5.77
N ILE A 108 -0.34 -8.87 -4.89
CA ILE A 108 1.10 -8.83 -5.15
C ILE A 108 1.40 -9.78 -6.32
N PRO A 109 2.18 -9.37 -7.34
CA PRO A 109 2.55 -10.24 -8.45
C PRO A 109 3.21 -11.54 -7.95
N VAL A 110 2.82 -12.68 -8.52
CA VAL A 110 3.42 -13.99 -8.18
C VAL A 110 4.91 -14.06 -8.53
N THR A 111 5.40 -13.14 -9.36
CA THR A 111 6.81 -12.97 -9.71
C THR A 111 7.60 -12.19 -8.67
N ALA A 112 6.95 -11.57 -7.68
CA ALA A 112 7.62 -10.81 -6.64
C ALA A 112 8.19 -11.74 -5.56
N THR A 113 9.42 -11.48 -5.13
CA THR A 113 10.03 -12.14 -3.98
C THR A 113 9.43 -11.60 -2.69
N ILE A 114 8.88 -12.49 -1.85
CA ILE A 114 8.41 -12.13 -0.52
C ILE A 114 9.52 -12.36 0.50
N LEU A 115 9.88 -11.32 1.24
CA LEU A 115 10.83 -11.39 2.34
C LEU A 115 10.10 -11.21 3.67
N TYR A 116 10.25 -12.17 4.56
CA TYR A 116 9.67 -12.10 5.89
C TYR A 116 10.70 -11.59 6.89
N TYR A 117 10.34 -10.56 7.65
CA TYR A 117 11.11 -10.14 8.81
C TYR A 117 10.47 -10.67 10.10
N ALA A 118 11.32 -11.02 11.07
CA ALA A 118 10.89 -11.54 12.37
C ALA A 118 10.38 -10.43 13.31
N ASP A 119 9.49 -10.82 14.21
CA ASP A 119 9.20 -10.08 15.43
C ASP A 119 10.39 -10.26 16.39
N ILE A 120 11.44 -9.45 16.21
CA ILE A 120 12.44 -9.18 17.25
C ILE A 120 11.93 -8.05 18.13
#